data_AF-A0A7S1EUI1-F1
#
_entry.id   AF-A0A7S1EUI1-F1
#
_cell.length_a   1.000
_cell.length_b   1.000
_cell.length_c   1.000
_cell.angle_alpha   90.00
_cell.angle_beta   90.00
_cell.angle_gamma   90.00
#
_symmetry.space_group_name_H-M   'P 1'
#
loop_
_entity.id
_entity.type
_entity.pdbx_description
1 polymer ?
#
loop_
_entity_poly.entity_id
_entity_poly.type
_entity_poly.pdbx_seq_one_letter_code
_entity_poly.pdbx_strand_id
1 'polypeptide(L)'
;LQDELADAKVRVQTLRAELGIAEESRIQGELAKEDWDAPQSWDEQVTTCAKDRFGILSFRSRQLAAINAVLSDRDVFAILPTGSGKSLVFQIPHLLSGGLTLVISPLMALMHDQVVGLRAVGIDAQLLTSDTDKAESKQVYLDLLDPSKPL
;
A
#
# COMPACT_ATOMS: atom_id res chain seq x y z
N LEU A 1 -52.89 6.89 -9.54
CA LEU A 1 -52.28 6.73 -8.20
C LEU A 1 -51.50 5.42 -8.02
N GLN A 2 -52.15 4.24 -7.97
CA GLN A 2 -51.40 2.97 -7.79
C GLN A 2 -50.58 2.57 -9.04
N ASP A 3 -51.12 2.74 -10.24
CA ASP A 3 -50.41 2.43 -11.49
C ASP A 3 -49.25 3.41 -11.76
N GLU A 4 -49.42 4.69 -11.47
CA GLU A 4 -48.36 5.71 -11.59
C GLU A 4 -47.21 5.45 -10.61
N LEU A 5 -47.51 4.96 -9.40
CA LEU A 5 -46.49 4.58 -8.41
C LEU A 5 -45.71 3.33 -8.84
N ALA A 6 -46.37 2.39 -9.53
CA ALA A 6 -45.72 1.21 -10.09
C ALA A 6 -44.77 1.59 -11.25
N ASP A 7 -45.23 2.46 -12.16
CA ASP A 7 -44.42 2.96 -13.28
C ASP A 7 -43.19 3.75 -12.81
N ALA A 8 -43.39 4.62 -11.80
CA ALA A 8 -42.29 5.36 -11.20
C ALA A 8 -41.22 4.45 -10.54
N LYS A 9 -41.62 3.35 -9.90
CA LYS A 9 -40.70 2.38 -9.31
C LYS A 9 -39.88 1.64 -10.36
N VAL A 10 -40.52 1.22 -11.46
CA VAL A 10 -39.83 0.58 -12.58
C VAL A 10 -38.80 1.52 -13.18
N ARG A 11 -39.16 2.79 -13.40
CA ARG A 11 -38.26 3.80 -13.95
C ARG A 11 -37.04 4.07 -13.05
N VAL A 12 -37.25 4.12 -11.72
CA VAL A 12 -36.14 4.24 -10.75
C VAL A 12 -35.23 3.00 -10.77
N GLN A 13 -35.77 1.79 -10.94
CA GLN A 13 -34.96 0.58 -11.07
C GLN A 13 -34.12 0.57 -12.36
N THR A 14 -34.71 0.96 -13.49
CA THR A 14 -33.99 1.06 -14.77
C THR A 14 -32.87 2.10 -14.68
N LEU A 15 -33.16 3.30 -14.16
CA LEU A 15 -32.15 4.35 -13.99
C LEU A 15 -31.01 3.93 -13.06
N ARG A 16 -31.30 3.18 -11.98
CA ARG A 16 -30.26 2.64 -11.09
C ARG A 16 -29.37 1.62 -11.80
N ALA A 17 -29.93 0.77 -12.66
CA ALA A 17 -29.16 -0.19 -13.44
C ALA A 17 -28.29 0.50 -14.50
N GLU A 18 -28.83 1.49 -15.22
CA GLU A 18 -28.09 2.28 -16.22
C GLU A 18 -26.96 3.08 -15.58
N LEU A 19 -27.21 3.71 -14.42
CA LEU A 19 -26.18 4.42 -13.66
C LEU A 19 -25.07 3.46 -13.21
N GLY A 20 -25.41 2.27 -12.70
CA GLY A 20 -24.42 1.26 -12.31
C GLY A 20 -23.53 0.83 -13.47
N ILE A 21 -24.12 0.58 -14.65
CA ILE A 21 -23.37 0.19 -15.86
C ILE A 21 -22.46 1.33 -16.34
N ALA A 22 -22.96 2.57 -16.36
CA ALA A 22 -22.17 3.73 -16.75
C ALA A 22 -21.00 3.98 -15.79
N GLU A 23 -21.23 3.78 -14.49
CA GLU A 23 -20.21 3.92 -13.45
C GLU A 23 -19.15 2.81 -13.55
N GLU A 24 -19.55 1.55 -13.73
CA GLU A 24 -18.64 0.42 -13.96
C GLU A 24 -17.79 0.61 -15.23
N SER A 25 -18.40 1.07 -16.33
CA SER A 25 -17.69 1.34 -17.58
C SER A 25 -16.69 2.50 -17.44
N ARG A 26 -17.05 3.55 -16.68
CA ARG A 26 -16.13 4.64 -16.36
C ARG A 26 -14.97 4.18 -15.50
N ILE A 27 -15.25 3.41 -14.43
CA ILE A 27 -14.24 2.85 -13.53
C ILE A 27 -13.30 1.93 -14.31
N GLN A 28 -13.82 1.05 -15.17
CA GLN A 28 -12.99 0.19 -16.03
C GLN A 28 -12.14 1.00 -17.01
N GLY A 29 -12.71 2.05 -17.61
CA GLY A 29 -11.97 2.95 -18.51
C GLY A 29 -10.89 3.77 -17.82
N GLU A 30 -11.03 4.05 -16.52
CA GLU A 30 -9.99 4.67 -15.69
C GLU A 30 -8.92 3.66 -15.24
N LEU A 31 -9.33 2.48 -14.77
CA LEU A 31 -8.43 1.39 -14.36
C LEU A 31 -7.60 0.84 -15.52
N ALA A 32 -8.15 0.81 -16.73
CA ALA A 32 -7.45 0.33 -17.93
C ALA A 32 -6.37 1.30 -18.45
N LYS A 33 -6.27 2.52 -17.90
CA LYS A 33 -5.25 3.49 -18.34
C LYS A 33 -3.86 3.21 -17.79
N GLU A 34 -3.76 2.45 -16.69
CA GLU A 34 -2.51 2.27 -15.96
C GLU A 34 -2.15 0.78 -15.93
N ASP A 35 -1.31 0.37 -16.87
CA ASP A 35 -0.73 -0.97 -16.90
C ASP A 35 0.50 -1.01 -15.98
N TRP A 36 0.28 -1.42 -14.74
CA TRP A 36 1.32 -1.56 -13.73
C TRP A 36 2.20 -2.80 -13.90
N ASP A 37 1.81 -3.73 -14.77
CA ASP A 37 2.59 -4.91 -15.13
C ASP A 37 3.60 -4.60 -16.26
N ALA A 38 3.51 -3.43 -16.90
CA ALA A 38 4.46 -2.96 -17.90
C ALA A 38 5.82 -2.57 -17.28
N PRO A 39 6.94 -2.70 -18.03
CA PRO A 39 8.26 -2.33 -17.55
C PRO A 39 8.35 -0.87 -17.12
N GLN A 40 8.94 -0.61 -15.95
CA GLN A 40 9.14 0.73 -15.39
C GLN A 40 10.61 1.11 -15.35
N SER A 41 10.88 2.43 -15.24
CA SER A 41 12.24 2.96 -15.19
C SER A 41 13.07 2.52 -13.98
N TRP A 42 12.42 2.02 -12.92
CA TRP A 42 13.02 1.59 -11.65
C TRP A 42 13.06 0.07 -11.46
N ASP A 43 12.61 -0.74 -12.43
CA ASP A 43 12.48 -2.20 -12.26
C ASP A 43 13.79 -2.90 -11.85
N GLU A 44 14.93 -2.43 -12.39
CA GLU A 44 16.25 -2.94 -12.04
C GLU A 44 16.61 -2.63 -10.58
N GLN A 45 16.30 -1.42 -10.11
CA GLN A 45 16.52 -1.00 -8.73
C GLN A 45 15.63 -1.78 -7.76
N VAL A 46 14.35 -1.97 -8.12
CA VAL A 46 13.39 -2.78 -7.36
C VAL A 46 13.90 -4.21 -7.22
N THR A 47 14.34 -4.83 -8.31
CA THR A 47 14.83 -6.21 -8.31
C THR A 47 16.13 -6.35 -7.50
N THR A 48 17.04 -5.40 -7.66
CA THR A 48 18.31 -5.36 -6.90
C THR A 48 18.06 -5.19 -5.41
N CYS A 49 17.20 -4.25 -5.03
CA CYS A 49 16.82 -4.01 -3.64
C CYS A 49 16.16 -5.26 -3.02
N ALA A 50 15.22 -5.89 -3.72
CA ALA A 50 14.54 -7.10 -3.27
C ALA A 50 15.54 -8.24 -3.00
N LYS A 51 16.51 -8.41 -3.89
CA LYS A 51 17.56 -9.43 -3.77
C LYS A 51 18.52 -9.13 -2.63
N ASP A 52 19.08 -7.92 -2.60
CA ASP A 52 20.19 -7.58 -1.70
C ASP A 52 19.73 -7.35 -0.26
N ARG A 53 18.51 -6.80 -0.07
CA ARG A 53 17.98 -6.50 1.27
C ARG A 53 17.09 -7.59 1.84
N PHE A 54 16.35 -8.30 0.98
CA PHE A 54 15.34 -9.28 1.43
C PHE A 54 15.63 -10.71 0.94
N GLY A 55 16.67 -10.93 0.13
CA GLY A 55 16.99 -12.26 -0.41
C GLY A 55 15.96 -12.78 -1.42
N ILE A 56 15.15 -11.90 -2.01
CA ILE A 56 14.03 -12.27 -2.89
C ILE A 56 14.50 -12.31 -4.34
N LEU A 57 14.36 -13.48 -4.97
CA LEU A 57 14.78 -13.72 -6.35
C LEU A 57 13.68 -13.42 -7.38
N SER A 58 12.41 -13.43 -6.96
CA SER A 58 11.27 -13.15 -7.84
C SER A 58 10.06 -12.68 -7.03
N PHE A 59 9.26 -11.81 -7.63
CA PHE A 59 8.01 -11.33 -7.05
C PHE A 59 6.88 -12.32 -7.27
N ARG A 60 5.99 -12.41 -6.28
CA ARG A 60 4.71 -13.10 -6.42
C ARG A 60 3.72 -12.23 -7.18
N SER A 61 2.63 -12.85 -7.63
CA SER A 61 1.57 -12.17 -8.37
C SER A 61 1.12 -10.88 -7.68
N ARG A 62 0.96 -9.81 -8.48
CA ARG A 62 0.54 -8.45 -8.08
C ARG A 62 1.49 -7.67 -7.17
N GLN A 63 2.59 -8.24 -6.67
CA GLN A 63 3.52 -7.47 -5.83
C GLN A 63 4.24 -6.39 -6.63
N LEU A 64 4.80 -6.73 -7.79
CA LEU A 64 5.53 -5.79 -8.64
C LEU A 64 4.62 -4.66 -9.14
N ALA A 65 3.43 -5.00 -9.63
CA ALA A 65 2.43 -4.01 -10.03
C ALA A 65 2.07 -3.04 -8.89
N ALA A 66 1.88 -3.54 -7.67
CA ALA A 66 1.59 -2.69 -6.52
C ALA A 66 2.79 -1.80 -6.14
N ILE A 67 4.02 -2.33 -6.18
CA ILE A 67 5.24 -1.55 -5.95
C ILE A 67 5.38 -0.44 -7.00
N ASN A 68 5.14 -0.75 -8.27
CA ASN A 68 5.19 0.20 -9.38
C ASN A 68 4.18 1.33 -9.23
N ALA A 69 2.96 1.00 -8.82
CA ALA A 69 1.94 2.00 -8.53
C ALA A 69 2.34 2.92 -7.37
N VAL A 70 2.89 2.35 -6.27
CA VAL A 70 3.38 3.16 -5.13
C VAL A 70 4.55 4.07 -5.54
N LEU A 71 5.52 3.55 -6.29
CA LEU A 71 6.67 4.34 -6.79
C LEU A 71 6.27 5.42 -7.80
N SER A 72 5.06 5.34 -8.34
CA SER A 72 4.48 6.34 -9.24
C SER A 72 3.62 7.39 -8.51
N ASP A 73 3.72 7.48 -7.18
CA ASP A 73 2.91 8.36 -6.33
C ASP A 73 1.40 8.16 -6.50
N ARG A 74 0.96 6.90 -6.61
CA ARG A 74 -0.47 6.54 -6.72
C ARG A 74 -0.99 5.93 -5.42
N ASP A 75 -2.25 6.22 -5.13
CA ASP A 75 -2.97 5.55 -4.05
C ASP A 75 -3.27 4.09 -4.43
N VAL A 76 -2.82 3.15 -3.61
CA VAL A 76 -2.95 1.72 -3.89
C VAL A 76 -3.80 1.03 -2.83
N PHE A 77 -4.88 0.38 -3.28
CA PHE A 77 -5.63 -0.57 -2.48
C PHE A 77 -5.26 -2.01 -2.90
N ALA A 78 -4.28 -2.60 -2.21
CA ALA A 78 -3.77 -3.92 -2.55
C ALA A 78 -4.51 -5.06 -1.82
N ILE A 79 -5.15 -5.95 -2.59
CA ILE A 79 -5.76 -7.19 -2.07
C ILE A 79 -4.80 -8.35 -2.32
N LEU A 80 -4.11 -8.76 -1.26
CA LEU A 80 -3.08 -9.80 -1.29
C LEU A 80 -3.38 -10.86 -0.23
N PRO A 81 -3.27 -12.17 -0.53
CA PRO A 81 -3.56 -13.22 0.44
C PRO A 81 -2.56 -13.22 1.60
N THR A 82 -2.93 -13.78 2.75
CA THR A 82 -2.01 -13.93 3.89
C THR A 82 -0.77 -14.71 3.48
N GLY A 83 0.40 -14.30 3.99
CA GLY A 83 1.67 -14.92 3.66
C GLY A 83 2.22 -14.57 2.28
N SER A 84 1.51 -13.76 1.47
CA SER A 84 1.97 -13.29 0.15
C SER A 84 3.21 -12.40 0.17
N GLY A 85 3.60 -11.87 1.34
CA GLY A 85 4.67 -10.87 1.43
C GLY A 85 4.17 -9.45 1.14
N LYS A 86 2.93 -9.12 1.53
CA LYS A 86 2.34 -7.78 1.34
C LYS A 86 3.17 -6.62 1.91
N SER A 87 4.03 -6.87 2.89
CA SER A 87 4.88 -5.82 3.48
C SER A 87 5.90 -5.26 2.49
N LEU A 88 6.37 -6.09 1.54
CA LEU A 88 7.33 -5.68 0.53
C LEU A 88 6.81 -4.55 -0.37
N VAL A 89 5.48 -4.45 -0.51
CA VAL A 89 4.82 -3.44 -1.34
C VAL A 89 5.04 -2.03 -0.82
N PHE A 90 5.30 -1.83 0.48
CA PHE A 90 5.67 -0.54 1.04
C PHE A 90 7.14 -0.48 1.51
N GLN A 91 7.75 -1.61 1.86
CA GLN A 91 9.14 -1.65 2.31
C GLN A 91 10.14 -1.37 1.19
N ILE A 92 9.92 -1.89 -0.02
CA ILE A 92 10.79 -1.61 -1.16
C ILE A 92 10.70 -0.13 -1.57
N PRO A 93 9.49 0.45 -1.76
CA PRO A 93 9.38 1.87 -2.06
C PRO A 93 10.06 2.78 -1.04
N HIS A 94 9.95 2.50 0.27
CA HIS A 94 10.67 3.25 1.31
C HIS A 94 12.19 3.32 1.05
N LEU A 95 12.80 2.20 0.67
CA LEU A 95 14.24 2.11 0.42
C LEU A 95 14.70 2.81 -0.86
N LEU A 96 13.80 2.99 -1.83
CA LEU A 96 14.12 3.61 -3.12
C LEU A 96 13.79 5.10 -3.14
N SER A 97 12.63 5.49 -2.60
CA SER A 97 12.17 6.88 -2.55
C SER A 97 12.79 7.67 -1.39
N GLY A 98 13.25 6.98 -0.34
CA GLY A 98 13.76 7.59 0.88
C GLY A 98 12.67 8.28 1.71
N GLY A 99 13.11 8.97 2.76
CA GLY A 99 12.21 9.61 3.73
C GLY A 99 11.45 8.60 4.61
N LEU A 100 10.42 9.10 5.30
CA LEU A 100 9.68 8.35 6.31
C LEU A 100 8.51 7.57 5.72
N THR A 101 8.39 6.29 6.06
CA THR A 101 7.18 5.49 5.80
C THR A 101 6.45 5.16 7.11
N LEU A 102 5.25 5.72 7.29
CA LEU A 102 4.40 5.45 8.44
C LEU A 102 3.52 4.22 8.20
N VAL A 103 3.72 3.18 9.01
CA VAL A 103 2.91 1.95 8.94
C VAL A 103 1.97 1.88 10.15
N ILE A 104 0.67 1.85 9.89
CA ILE A 104 -0.37 1.69 10.92
C ILE A 104 -0.81 0.23 10.94
N SER A 105 -0.74 -0.42 12.10
CA SER A 105 -1.15 -1.81 12.28
C SER A 105 -1.99 -1.98 13.55
N PRO A 106 -3.05 -2.80 13.51
CA PRO A 106 -3.97 -2.96 14.63
C PRO A 106 -3.42 -3.83 15.77
N LEU A 107 -2.37 -4.62 15.52
CA LEU A 107 -1.86 -5.60 16.49
C LEU A 107 -0.41 -5.33 16.84
N MET A 108 -0.11 -5.19 18.13
CA MET A 108 1.25 -4.96 18.64
C MET A 108 2.23 -6.06 18.26
N ALA A 109 1.81 -7.33 18.31
CA ALA A 109 2.63 -8.45 17.88
C ALA A 109 3.08 -8.31 16.42
N LEU A 110 2.16 -7.93 15.51
CA LEU A 110 2.50 -7.71 14.11
C LEU A 110 3.46 -6.52 13.94
N MET A 111 3.29 -5.45 14.70
CA MET A 111 4.19 -4.30 14.64
C MET A 111 5.61 -4.69 15.08
N HIS A 112 5.72 -5.42 16.20
CA HIS A 112 7.00 -5.89 16.72
C HIS A 112 7.70 -6.81 15.72
N ASP A 113 6.98 -7.78 15.14
CA ASP A 113 7.55 -8.69 14.13
C ASP A 113 8.08 -7.95 12.91
N GLN A 114 7.38 -6.92 12.43
CA GLN A 114 7.84 -6.09 11.32
C GLN A 114 9.12 -5.31 11.67
N VAL A 115 9.16 -4.65 12.83
CA VAL A 115 10.32 -3.86 13.26
C VAL A 115 11.54 -4.74 13.50
N VAL A 116 11.38 -5.91 14.13
CA VAL A 116 12.47 -6.88 14.30
C VAL A 116 12.97 -7.38 12.95
N GLY A 117 12.07 -7.73 12.02
CA GLY A 117 12.44 -8.17 10.68
C GLY A 117 13.22 -7.13 9.88
N LEU A 118 12.80 -5.86 9.94
CA LEU A 118 13.50 -4.75 9.27
C LEU A 118 14.88 -4.49 9.87
N ARG A 119 14.99 -4.43 11.20
CA ARG A 119 16.28 -4.25 11.88
C ARG A 119 17.25 -5.40 11.60
N ALA A 120 16.75 -6.63 11.47
CA ALA A 120 17.56 -7.80 11.14
C ALA A 120 18.22 -7.72 9.76
N VAL A 121 17.62 -6.97 8.82
CA VAL A 121 18.20 -6.70 7.48
C VAL A 121 18.89 -5.33 7.40
N GLY A 122 19.14 -4.69 8.55
CA GLY A 122 19.85 -3.41 8.64
C GLY A 122 19.04 -2.22 8.17
N ILE A 123 17.71 -2.29 8.23
CA ILE A 123 16.80 -1.17 7.96
C ILE A 123 16.37 -0.57 9.29
N ASP A 124 16.60 0.74 9.44
CA ASP A 124 16.17 1.48 10.62
C ASP A 124 14.64 1.53 10.68
N ALA A 125 14.08 1.13 11.81
CA ALA A 125 12.65 1.12 12.05
C ALA A 125 12.39 1.36 13.53
N GLN A 126 11.39 2.18 13.84
CA GLN A 126 10.95 2.47 15.21
C GLN A 126 9.50 2.06 15.43
N LEU A 127 9.16 1.82 16.70
CA LEU A 127 7.86 1.32 17.12
C LEU A 127 7.25 2.29 18.14
N LEU A 128 6.03 2.76 17.89
CA LEU A 128 5.24 3.53 18.86
C LEU A 128 3.95 2.77 19.20
N THR A 129 3.80 2.42 20.47
CA THR A 129 2.62 1.74 21.02
C THR A 129 2.26 2.33 22.39
N SER A 130 1.15 1.85 22.97
CA SER A 130 0.78 2.22 24.35
C SER A 130 1.81 1.81 25.40
N ASP A 131 2.62 0.79 25.12
CA ASP A 131 3.60 0.24 26.06
C ASP A 131 4.99 0.86 25.88
N THR A 132 5.17 1.71 24.86
CA THR A 132 6.42 2.42 24.62
C THR A 132 6.67 3.41 25.76
N ASP A 133 7.85 3.37 26.36
CA ASP A 133 8.16 4.25 27.48
C ASP A 133 8.21 5.72 27.04
N LYS A 134 8.07 6.65 28.01
CA LYS A 134 8.03 8.09 27.71
C LYS A 134 9.35 8.62 27.15
N ALA A 135 10.48 8.03 27.52
CA ALA A 135 11.79 8.47 27.07
C ALA A 135 12.05 8.00 25.63
N GLU A 136 11.74 6.75 25.31
CA GLU A 136 11.76 6.17 23.97
C GLU A 136 10.80 6.92 23.04
N SER A 137 9.54 7.13 23.48
CA SER A 137 8.57 7.91 22.71
C SER A 137 9.10 9.31 22.39
N LYS A 138 9.68 10.00 23.40
CA LYS A 138 10.29 11.31 23.21
C LYS A 138 11.46 11.25 22.21
N GLN A 139 12.28 10.21 22.25
CA GLN A 139 13.38 10.05 21.30
C GLN A 139 12.86 9.87 19.88
N VAL A 140 11.82 9.05 19.67
CA VAL A 140 11.18 8.88 18.36
C VAL A 140 10.70 10.22 17.82
N TYR A 141 10.03 11.03 18.63
CA TYR A 141 9.59 12.36 18.22
C TYR A 141 10.74 13.31 17.89
N LEU A 142 11.86 13.23 18.61
CA LEU A 142 13.04 14.04 18.31
C LEU A 142 13.69 13.61 16.99
N ASP A 143 13.79 12.30 16.76
CA ASP A 143 14.35 11.78 15.52
C ASP A 143 13.48 12.15 14.30
N LEU A 144 12.15 12.19 14.45
CA LEU A 144 11.22 12.65 13.40
C LEU A 144 11.38 14.13 13.03
N LEU A 145 11.94 14.93 13.93
CA LEU A 145 12.19 16.37 13.70
C LEU A 145 13.59 16.63 13.10
N ASP A 146 14.45 15.61 13.02
CA ASP A 146 15.81 15.71 12.51
C ASP A 146 15.91 15.10 11.09
N PRO A 147 16.01 15.92 10.03
CA PRO A 147 16.10 15.43 8.66
C PRO A 147 17.36 14.59 8.37
N SER A 148 18.36 14.60 9.25
CA SER A 148 19.58 13.80 9.11
C SER A 148 19.43 12.38 9.64
N LYS A 149 18.34 12.09 10.37
CA LYS A 149 18.07 10.76 10.92
C LYS A 149 17.43 9.86 9.87
N PRO A 150 17.84 8.58 9.81
CA PRO A 150 17.35 7.62 8.82
C PRO A 150 15.97 7.04 9.17
N LEU A 151 15.02 7.88 9.62
CA LEU A 151 13.65 7.47 9.89
C LEU A 151 12.73 7.57 8.67
#